data_AF-A0A482RKB3-F1
#
_entry.id   AF-A0A482RKB3-F1
#
_cell.length_a   1.000
_cell.length_b   1.000
_cell.length_c   1.000
_cell.angle_alpha   90.00
_cell.angle_beta   90.00
_cell.angle_gamma   90.00
#
_symmetry.space_group_name_H-M   'P 1'
#
loop_
_entity.id
_entity.type
_entity.pdbx_description
1 polymer ?
#
loop_
_entity_poly.entity_id
_entity_poly.type
_entity_poly.pdbx_seq_one_letter_code
_entity_poly.pdbx_strand_id
1 'polypeptide(L)'
;MCASARHLPAPASRAFSRHAHARTVTAASLCARAGRSWWWQVCTEFGWWQIAPATGSIRSANVSNAWYSSSCSKIFGLPAGHLPDVDATNAYYGGANIAGYNIFFSNGVEDPWRWAGVQKSLSSTEIAQVVDCDCCAHCVDLYTPTPQDAATLVAERAAVKALLNQWLSE
;
A
#
# COMPACT_ATOMS: atom_id res chain seq x y z
N MET A 1 -3.50 -18.56 7.39
CA MET A 1 -2.91 -18.96 8.69
C MET A 1 -1.50 -19.44 8.42
N CYS A 2 -0.48 -18.77 8.97
CA CYS A 2 0.76 -19.36 9.49
C CYS A 2 1.76 -18.25 9.85
N ALA A 3 1.61 -17.71 11.06
CA ALA A 3 2.73 -17.20 11.85
C ALA A 3 2.34 -17.39 13.32
N SER A 4 3.01 -18.32 13.99
CA SER A 4 2.79 -18.61 15.41
C SER A 4 3.50 -17.56 16.25
N ALA A 5 2.74 -16.66 16.89
CA ALA A 5 3.27 -15.67 17.80
C ALA A 5 3.54 -16.32 19.17
N ARG A 6 4.82 -16.48 19.54
CA ARG A 6 5.21 -16.88 20.91
C ARG A 6 5.16 -15.65 21.82
N HIS A 7 4.34 -15.71 22.87
CA HIS A 7 4.32 -14.71 23.95
C HIS A 7 5.49 -14.93 24.91
N LEU A 8 6.25 -13.86 25.20
CA LEU A 8 7.17 -13.77 26.33
C LEU A 8 6.61 -12.77 27.35
N PRO A 9 6.67 -13.04 28.67
CA PRO A 9 6.12 -12.13 29.68
C PRO A 9 7.09 -10.98 30.00
N ALA A 10 6.55 -9.77 30.17
CA ALA A 10 7.29 -8.59 30.65
C ALA A 10 7.30 -8.53 32.20
N PRO A 11 8.38 -8.05 32.84
CA PRO A 11 8.44 -7.91 34.29
C PRO A 11 7.76 -6.62 34.77
N ALA A 12 7.14 -6.69 35.94
CA ALA A 12 6.43 -5.59 36.59
C ALA A 12 7.39 -4.56 37.20
N SER A 13 7.10 -3.26 37.03
CA SER A 13 7.72 -2.18 37.80
C SER A 13 6.69 -1.16 38.29
N ARG A 14 6.98 -0.61 39.48
CA ARG A 14 6.06 0.11 40.39
C ARG A 14 5.69 1.52 39.89
N ALA A 15 4.48 1.94 40.25
CA ALA A 15 3.87 3.21 39.88
C ALA A 15 4.52 4.43 40.58
N PHE A 16 4.71 5.51 39.83
CA PHE A 16 4.91 6.86 40.34
C PHE A 16 3.82 7.76 39.73
N SER A 17 2.93 8.31 40.55
CA SER A 17 1.82 9.15 40.12
C SER A 17 2.29 10.59 39.92
N ARG A 18 2.24 11.08 38.68
CA ARG A 18 2.21 12.51 38.36
C ARG A 18 1.00 12.75 37.47
N HIS A 19 0.05 13.54 37.97
CA HIS A 19 -1.09 14.04 37.20
C HIS A 19 -0.60 15.02 36.15
N ALA A 20 -0.30 14.50 34.97
CA ALA A 20 -0.39 15.22 33.71
C ALA A 20 -1.44 14.47 32.87
N HIS A 21 -2.46 15.16 32.37
CA HIS A 21 -3.31 14.63 31.31
C HIS A 21 -2.51 14.55 30.00
N ALA A 22 -1.47 13.72 29.98
CA ALA A 22 -0.96 13.15 28.76
C ALA A 22 -2.06 12.22 28.25
N ARG A 23 -2.77 12.64 27.20
CA ARG A 23 -3.65 11.73 26.46
C ARG A 23 -2.76 10.59 25.95
N THR A 24 -2.80 9.45 26.63
CA THR A 24 -2.08 8.26 26.18
C THR A 24 -2.65 7.86 24.83
N VAL A 25 -1.88 8.14 23.78
CA VAL A 25 -2.19 7.70 22.43
C VAL A 25 -1.96 6.20 22.38
N THR A 26 -3.05 5.42 22.33
CA THR A 26 -2.96 3.97 22.18
C THR A 26 -2.70 3.58 20.72
N ALA A 27 -2.11 2.41 20.49
CA ALA A 27 -1.92 1.86 19.13
C ALA A 27 -3.25 1.76 18.35
N ALA A 28 -4.35 1.42 19.04
CA ALA A 28 -5.69 1.44 18.47
C ALA A 28 -6.12 2.86 18.02
N SER A 29 -5.81 3.88 18.82
CA SER A 29 -6.08 5.28 18.48
C SER A 29 -5.21 5.79 17.33
N LEU A 30 -3.97 5.29 17.17
CA LEU A 30 -3.12 5.56 15.99
C LEU A 30 -3.65 4.86 14.73
N CYS A 31 -4.01 3.58 14.82
CA CYS A 31 -4.59 2.82 13.71
C CYS A 31 -5.89 3.46 13.20
N ALA A 32 -6.76 3.90 14.10
CA ALA A 32 -7.98 4.63 13.74
C ALA A 32 -7.69 5.98 13.04
N ARG A 33 -6.61 6.68 13.43
CA ARG A 33 -6.18 7.92 12.75
C ARG A 33 -5.64 7.64 11.35
N ALA A 34 -4.82 6.60 11.19
CA ALA A 34 -4.26 6.21 9.89
C ALA A 34 -5.36 5.81 8.89
N GLY A 35 -6.37 5.07 9.34
CA GLY A 35 -7.51 4.72 8.50
C GLY A 35 -8.28 5.94 8.00
N ARG A 36 -8.52 6.94 8.86
CA ARG A 36 -9.25 8.15 8.47
C ARG A 36 -8.45 9.02 7.50
N SER A 37 -7.14 9.20 7.71
CA SER A 37 -6.30 9.97 6.77
C SER A 37 -6.19 9.28 5.41
N TRP A 38 -6.07 7.96 5.40
CA TRP A 38 -6.09 7.19 4.15
C TRP A 38 -7.40 7.38 3.39
N TRP A 39 -8.54 7.25 4.09
CA TRP A 39 -9.85 7.45 3.48
C TRP A 39 -10.06 8.87 2.96
N TRP A 40 -9.45 9.87 3.59
CA TRP A 40 -9.47 11.23 3.06
C TRP A 40 -8.84 11.27 1.67
N GLN A 41 -7.61 10.76 1.52
CA GLN A 41 -6.92 10.73 0.22
C GLN A 41 -7.66 9.88 -0.82
N VAL A 42 -8.24 8.74 -0.43
CA VAL A 42 -9.08 7.94 -1.35
C VAL A 42 -10.33 8.71 -1.81
N CYS A 43 -10.90 9.54 -0.94
CA CYS A 43 -12.09 10.33 -1.24
C CYS A 43 -11.81 11.60 -2.04
N THR A 44 -10.62 12.18 -1.93
CA THR A 44 -10.30 13.49 -2.54
C THR A 44 -9.31 13.42 -3.70
N GLU A 45 -8.41 12.43 -3.72
CA GLU A 45 -7.27 12.37 -4.65
C GLU A 45 -7.29 11.08 -5.46
N PHE A 46 -7.14 9.92 -4.81
CA PHE A 46 -6.75 8.69 -5.52
C PHE A 46 -7.90 7.91 -6.16
N GLY A 47 -9.10 7.96 -5.58
CA GLY A 47 -10.24 7.20 -6.09
C GLY A 47 -10.04 5.70 -6.22
N TRP A 48 -9.24 5.09 -5.33
CA TRP A 48 -9.00 3.63 -5.24
C TRP A 48 -10.24 2.84 -4.78
N TRP A 49 -11.31 2.91 -5.56
CA TRP A 49 -12.59 2.29 -5.29
C TRP A 49 -12.64 0.89 -5.87
N GLN A 50 -12.59 -0.11 -4.99
CA GLN A 50 -12.64 -1.52 -5.34
C GLN A 50 -14.09 -1.97 -5.56
N ILE A 51 -14.71 -1.44 -6.63
CA ILE A 51 -16.08 -1.77 -7.01
C ILE A 51 -16.20 -3.24 -7.43
N ALA A 52 -17.41 -3.79 -7.28
CA ALA A 52 -17.68 -5.12 -7.81
C ALA A 52 -17.64 -5.10 -9.35
N PRO A 53 -16.97 -6.07 -10.01
CA PRO A 53 -17.06 -6.23 -11.46
C PRO A 53 -18.49 -6.60 -11.87
N ALA A 54 -18.83 -6.32 -13.13
CA ALA A 54 -20.19 -6.46 -13.66
C ALA A 54 -20.73 -7.90 -13.56
N THR A 55 -19.87 -8.91 -13.69
CA THR A 55 -20.24 -10.33 -13.65
C THR A 55 -19.16 -11.15 -12.91
N GLY A 56 -19.55 -12.32 -12.40
CA GLY A 56 -18.61 -13.29 -11.84
C GLY A 56 -17.94 -12.90 -10.51
N SER A 57 -18.46 -11.89 -9.80
CA SER A 57 -17.90 -11.48 -8.50
C SER A 57 -18.56 -12.19 -7.32
N ILE A 58 -17.74 -12.51 -6.31
CA ILE A 58 -18.21 -12.76 -4.95
C ILE A 58 -18.52 -11.47 -4.17
N ARG A 59 -18.10 -10.30 -4.68
CA ARG A 59 -18.36 -8.99 -4.08
C ARG A 59 -19.78 -8.54 -4.43
N SER A 60 -20.49 -7.96 -3.46
CA SER A 60 -21.84 -7.44 -3.68
C SER A 60 -21.86 -6.34 -4.75
N ALA A 61 -22.81 -6.41 -5.67
CA ALA A 61 -23.06 -5.38 -6.68
C ALA A 61 -23.37 -3.99 -6.07
N ASN A 62 -23.73 -3.92 -4.79
CA ASN A 62 -23.94 -2.66 -4.09
C ASN A 62 -22.64 -1.88 -3.83
N VAL A 63 -21.47 -2.54 -3.89
CA VAL A 63 -20.16 -1.89 -3.80
C VAL A 63 -19.86 -1.21 -5.14
N SER A 64 -20.43 -0.02 -5.31
CA SER A 64 -20.42 0.77 -6.53
C SER A 64 -19.79 2.15 -6.32
N ASN A 65 -19.51 2.88 -7.41
CA ASN A 65 -19.04 4.27 -7.34
C ASN A 65 -19.99 5.17 -6.54
N ALA A 66 -21.31 4.99 -6.71
CA ALA A 66 -22.31 5.75 -5.97
C ALA A 66 -22.24 5.48 -4.45
N TRP A 67 -22.00 4.22 -4.06
CA TRP A 67 -21.81 3.86 -2.66
C TRP A 67 -20.55 4.50 -2.07
N TYR A 68 -19.42 4.47 -2.79
CA TYR A 68 -18.18 5.12 -2.35
C TYR A 68 -18.34 6.64 -2.23
N SER A 69 -18.87 7.30 -3.26
CA SER A 69 -19.13 8.75 -3.25
C SER A 69 -20.04 9.18 -2.09
N SER A 70 -21.14 8.45 -1.88
CA SER A 70 -22.03 8.67 -0.73
C SER A 70 -21.32 8.47 0.60
N SER A 71 -20.40 7.50 0.69
CA SER A 71 -19.67 7.22 1.93
C SER A 71 -18.69 8.34 2.23
N CYS A 72 -17.92 8.78 1.23
CA CYS A 72 -17.02 9.94 1.33
C CYS A 72 -17.75 11.20 1.81
N SER A 73 -18.90 11.49 1.20
CA SER A 73 -19.76 12.62 1.57
C SER A 73 -20.18 12.55 3.05
N LYS A 74 -20.60 11.38 3.53
CA LYS A 74 -21.04 11.18 4.92
C LYS A 74 -19.90 11.22 5.94
N ILE A 75 -18.74 10.65 5.60
CA ILE A 75 -17.59 10.54 6.53
C ILE A 75 -16.92 11.91 6.73
N PHE A 76 -16.86 12.72 5.67
CA PHE A 76 -16.06 13.95 5.65
C PHE A 76 -16.86 15.24 5.45
N GLY A 77 -18.18 15.16 5.24
CA GLY A 77 -19.01 16.35 5.00
C GLY A 77 -18.79 16.97 3.61
N LEU A 78 -18.35 16.17 2.63
CA LEU A 78 -18.15 16.60 1.25
C LEU A 78 -19.51 16.78 0.55
N PRO A 79 -19.60 17.61 -0.51
CA PRO A 79 -20.83 17.79 -1.27
C PRO A 79 -21.41 16.47 -1.77
N ALA A 80 -22.73 16.37 -1.84
CA ALA A 80 -23.39 15.16 -2.35
C ALA A 80 -22.92 14.87 -3.79
N GLY A 81 -22.53 13.62 -4.04
CA GLY A 81 -21.99 13.21 -5.34
C GLY A 81 -20.53 13.59 -5.56
N HIS A 82 -19.81 14.02 -4.51
CA HIS A 82 -18.37 14.28 -4.58
C HIS A 82 -17.61 13.08 -5.15
N LEU A 83 -16.72 13.36 -6.09
CA LEU A 83 -15.77 12.41 -6.67
C LEU A 83 -14.34 12.92 -6.38
N PRO A 84 -13.37 12.02 -6.18
CA PRO A 84 -11.97 12.39 -6.06
C PRO A 84 -11.46 13.03 -7.35
N ASP A 85 -10.54 13.99 -7.23
CA ASP A 85 -9.87 14.64 -8.36
C ASP A 85 -8.67 13.80 -8.82
N VAL A 86 -8.98 12.66 -9.44
CA VAL A 86 -7.98 11.71 -9.95
C VAL A 86 -7.15 12.30 -11.08
N ASP A 87 -7.70 13.26 -11.83
CA ASP A 87 -7.03 13.91 -12.95
C ASP A 87 -5.90 14.82 -12.44
N ALA A 88 -6.13 15.57 -11.37
CA ALA A 88 -5.08 16.35 -10.72
C ALA A 88 -3.95 15.45 -10.20
N THR A 89 -4.28 14.33 -9.54
CA THR A 89 -3.27 13.35 -9.09
C THR A 89 -2.47 12.79 -10.26
N ASN A 90 -3.16 12.33 -11.31
CA ASN A 90 -2.50 11.76 -12.49
C ASN A 90 -1.64 12.80 -13.23
N ALA A 91 -2.10 14.05 -13.35
CA ALA A 91 -1.34 15.13 -13.95
C ALA A 91 -0.08 15.46 -13.14
N TYR A 92 -0.17 15.42 -11.81
CA TYR A 92 0.97 15.69 -10.92
C TYR A 92 2.02 14.57 -10.97
N TYR A 93 1.60 13.30 -10.89
CA TYR A 93 2.51 12.15 -10.81
C TYR A 93 2.84 11.49 -12.17
N GLY A 94 2.24 11.94 -13.27
CA GLY A 94 2.46 11.42 -14.62
C GLY A 94 1.55 10.24 -15.03
N GLY A 95 0.68 9.78 -14.14
CA GLY A 95 -0.27 8.68 -14.41
C GLY A 95 0.47 7.41 -14.84
N ALA A 96 0.20 6.92 -16.05
CA ALA A 96 0.89 5.74 -16.60
C ALA A 96 2.32 6.04 -17.12
N ASN A 97 2.68 7.31 -17.30
CA ASN A 97 4.01 7.76 -17.71
C ASN A 97 4.62 8.54 -16.54
N ILE A 98 5.12 7.81 -15.56
CA ILE A 98 5.51 8.32 -14.24
C ILE A 98 6.44 9.54 -14.38
N ALA A 99 6.13 10.61 -13.63
CA ALA A 99 6.93 11.82 -13.58
C ALA A 99 8.12 11.64 -12.62
N GLY A 100 9.05 10.75 -12.97
CA GLY A 100 10.23 10.44 -12.15
C GLY A 100 11.32 9.68 -12.91
N TYR A 101 12.43 9.39 -12.24
CA TYR A 101 13.54 8.61 -12.78
C TYR A 101 14.24 7.87 -11.64
N ASN A 102 15.10 6.89 -11.98
CA ASN A 102 15.77 6.01 -11.02
C ASN A 102 14.76 5.29 -10.11
N ILE A 103 13.81 4.59 -10.74
CA ILE A 103 12.71 3.88 -10.08
C ILE A 103 12.79 2.38 -10.41
N PHE A 104 12.64 1.55 -9.39
CA PHE A 104 12.41 0.12 -9.54
C PHE A 104 10.98 -0.23 -9.11
N PHE A 105 10.16 -0.69 -10.05
CA PHE A 105 8.79 -1.16 -9.79
C PHE A 105 8.81 -2.66 -9.54
N SER A 106 8.85 -3.07 -8.26
CA SER A 106 8.71 -4.46 -7.84
C SER A 106 7.24 -4.84 -7.68
N ASN A 107 6.87 -6.04 -8.15
CA ASN A 107 5.54 -6.60 -7.97
C ASN A 107 5.62 -8.11 -7.72
N GLY A 108 4.78 -8.64 -6.82
CA GLY A 108 4.58 -10.08 -6.70
C GLY A 108 3.55 -10.60 -7.71
N VAL A 109 3.73 -11.81 -8.24
CA VAL A 109 2.79 -12.41 -9.20
C VAL A 109 1.39 -12.58 -8.62
N GLU A 110 1.26 -12.83 -7.31
CA GLU A 110 -0.01 -13.05 -6.62
C GLU A 110 -0.59 -11.76 -6.01
N ASP A 111 0.09 -10.62 -6.12
CA ASP A 111 -0.40 -9.35 -5.58
C ASP A 111 -1.53 -8.78 -6.48
N PRO A 112 -2.77 -8.65 -5.98
CA PRO A 112 -3.84 -8.03 -6.75
C PRO A 112 -3.56 -6.56 -7.10
N TRP A 113 -2.70 -5.87 -6.34
CA TRP A 113 -2.33 -4.48 -6.60
C TRP A 113 -1.40 -4.31 -7.80
N ARG A 114 -0.74 -5.37 -8.28
CA ARG A 114 0.17 -5.30 -9.44
C ARG A 114 -0.51 -4.72 -10.69
N TRP A 115 -1.82 -4.91 -10.81
CA TRP A 115 -2.62 -4.43 -11.93
C TRP A 115 -2.87 -2.92 -11.92
N ALA A 116 -2.68 -2.27 -10.77
CA ALA A 116 -2.68 -0.82 -10.64
C ALA A 116 -1.26 -0.23 -10.74
N GLY A 117 -0.22 -1.07 -10.89
CA GLY A 117 1.17 -0.66 -10.96
C GLY A 117 1.80 -0.82 -12.34
N VAL A 118 3.07 -0.43 -12.44
CA VAL A 118 3.90 -0.59 -13.63
C VAL A 118 4.45 -2.02 -13.67
N GLN A 119 4.09 -2.79 -14.70
CA GLN A 119 4.55 -4.19 -14.88
C GLN A 119 5.56 -4.36 -16.03
N LYS A 120 5.87 -3.29 -16.76
CA LYS A 120 6.86 -3.26 -17.84
C LYS A 120 7.70 -2.00 -17.69
N SER A 121 9.02 -2.14 -17.85
CA SER A 121 9.94 -1.00 -17.76
C SER A 121 9.54 0.12 -18.71
N LEU A 122 9.52 1.34 -18.20
CA LEU A 122 9.13 2.54 -18.96
C LEU A 122 10.33 3.17 -19.68
N SER A 123 11.53 3.02 -19.11
CA SER A 123 12.79 3.55 -19.64
C SER A 123 13.98 2.74 -19.12
N SER A 124 15.20 3.15 -19.47
CA SER A 124 16.43 2.54 -18.94
C SER A 124 16.68 2.81 -17.45
N THR A 125 16.02 3.82 -16.88
CA THR A 125 16.12 4.21 -15.46
C THR A 125 14.86 3.87 -14.66
N GLU A 126 13.84 3.33 -15.32
CA GLU A 126 12.54 2.98 -14.74
C GLU A 126 12.25 1.52 -15.04
N ILE A 127 12.82 0.65 -14.21
CA ILE A 127 12.83 -0.79 -14.41
C ILE A 127 11.64 -1.40 -13.67
N ALA A 128 10.91 -2.31 -14.32
CA ALA A 128 9.83 -3.06 -13.67
C ALA A 128 10.13 -4.56 -13.66
N GLN A 129 9.80 -5.21 -12.55
CA GLN A 129 9.89 -6.65 -12.41
C GLN A 129 8.65 -7.20 -11.72
N VAL A 130 8.14 -8.31 -12.25
CA VAL A 130 7.12 -9.13 -11.58
C VAL A 130 7.82 -10.41 -11.14
N VAL A 131 7.93 -10.62 -9.83
CA VAL A 131 8.51 -11.85 -9.29
C VAL A 131 7.49 -12.98 -9.41
N ASP A 132 7.83 -13.92 -10.28
CA ASP A 132 7.08 -15.15 -10.48
C ASP A 132 7.56 -16.23 -9.49
N CYS A 133 6.76 -16.47 -8.46
CA CYS A 133 6.96 -17.52 -7.46
C CYS A 133 5.70 -17.78 -6.64
N ASP A 134 5.63 -18.96 -6.02
CA ASP A 134 4.56 -19.34 -5.11
C ASP A 134 4.55 -18.44 -3.86
N CYS A 135 3.36 -17.99 -3.45
CA CYS A 135 3.14 -17.13 -2.29
C CYS A 135 3.83 -15.75 -2.39
N CYS A 136 4.18 -15.31 -3.61
CA CYS A 136 4.77 -14.01 -3.85
C CYS A 136 3.69 -12.95 -4.07
N ALA A 137 3.18 -12.43 -2.96
CA ALA A 137 2.11 -11.45 -2.89
C ALA A 137 2.64 -10.04 -2.55
N HIS A 138 1.83 -9.24 -1.85
CA HIS A 138 2.05 -7.82 -1.62
C HIS A 138 3.38 -7.52 -0.91
N CYS A 139 4.23 -6.71 -1.57
CA CYS A 139 5.52 -6.23 -1.07
C CYS A 139 6.45 -7.34 -0.53
N VAL A 140 6.41 -8.53 -1.15
CA VAL A 140 7.17 -9.70 -0.69
C VAL A 140 8.69 -9.46 -0.68
N ASP A 141 9.16 -8.60 -1.57
CA ASP A 141 10.54 -8.13 -1.69
C ASP A 141 11.04 -7.38 -0.46
N LEU A 142 10.15 -6.70 0.27
CA LEU A 142 10.49 -5.90 1.45
C LEU A 142 10.54 -6.70 2.76
N TYR A 143 10.09 -7.96 2.77
CA TYR A 143 10.22 -8.81 3.95
C TYR A 143 11.68 -9.21 4.23
N THR A 144 11.95 -9.53 5.50
CA THR A 144 13.25 -10.07 5.92
C THR A 144 13.57 -11.33 5.12
N PRO A 145 14.73 -11.39 4.43
CA PRO A 145 15.08 -12.56 3.62
C PRO A 145 15.15 -13.84 4.45
N THR A 146 14.67 -14.94 3.88
CA THR A 146 14.71 -16.27 4.47
C THR A 146 15.38 -17.28 3.54
N PRO A 147 15.94 -18.39 4.07
CA PRO A 147 16.45 -19.47 3.22
C PRO A 147 15.38 -20.16 2.36
N GLN A 148 14.10 -19.91 2.62
CA GLN A 148 12.96 -20.48 1.88
C GLN A 148 12.52 -19.60 0.70
N ASP A 149 13.08 -18.41 0.56
CA ASP A 149 12.69 -17.48 -0.48
C ASP A 149 13.02 -18.05 -1.87
N ALA A 150 12.09 -17.86 -2.81
CA ALA A 150 12.27 -18.30 -4.17
C ALA A 150 13.49 -17.64 -4.82
N ALA A 151 14.17 -18.37 -5.71
CA ALA A 151 15.35 -17.86 -6.41
C ALA A 151 15.07 -16.57 -7.19
N THR A 152 13.86 -16.43 -7.76
CA THR A 152 13.39 -15.22 -8.46
C THR A 152 13.32 -14.00 -7.53
N LEU A 153 12.84 -14.18 -6.29
CA LEU A 153 12.79 -13.14 -5.27
C LEU A 153 14.19 -12.73 -4.78
N VAL A 154 15.07 -13.72 -4.59
CA VAL A 154 16.47 -13.45 -4.23
C VAL A 154 17.17 -12.65 -5.34
N ALA A 155 16.94 -13.01 -6.60
CA ALA A 155 17.50 -12.31 -7.75
C ALA A 155 16.96 -10.87 -7.88
N GLU A 156 15.66 -10.65 -7.67
CA GLU A 156 15.08 -9.29 -7.66
C GLU A 156 15.75 -8.40 -6.61
N ARG A 157 15.84 -8.88 -5.36
CA ARG A 157 16.49 -8.11 -4.29
C ARG A 157 17.95 -7.80 -4.57
N ALA A 158 18.65 -8.69 -5.28
CA ALA A 158 20.01 -8.43 -5.73
C ALA A 158 20.07 -7.33 -6.81
N ALA A 159 19.14 -7.37 -7.78
CA ALA A 159 19.02 -6.35 -8.82
C ALA A 159 18.70 -4.96 -8.25
N VAL A 160 17.75 -4.88 -7.30
CA VAL A 160 17.41 -3.62 -6.59
C VAL A 160 18.64 -3.05 -5.87
N LYS A 161 19.40 -3.88 -5.15
CA LYS A 161 20.63 -3.42 -4.46
C LYS A 161 21.70 -2.94 -5.44
N ALA A 162 21.84 -3.61 -6.58
CA ALA A 162 22.81 -3.21 -7.60
C ALA A 162 22.45 -1.82 -8.18
N LEU A 163 21.18 -1.61 -8.53
CA LEU A 163 20.68 -0.31 -9.01
C LEU A 163 20.82 0.77 -7.94
N LEU A 164 20.47 0.49 -6.69
CA LEU A 164 20.64 1.43 -5.59
C LEU A 164 22.12 1.85 -5.42
N ASN A 165 23.05 0.90 -5.47
CA ASN A 165 24.48 1.21 -5.40
C ASN A 165 24.95 2.07 -6.58
N GLN A 166 24.43 1.81 -7.78
CA GLN A 166 24.71 2.63 -8.95
C GLN A 166 24.19 4.06 -8.74
N TRP A 167 22.92 4.24 -8.37
CA TRP A 167 22.31 5.56 -8.16
C TRP A 167 22.98 6.36 -7.03
N LEU A 168 23.47 5.70 -5.99
CA LEU A 168 24.22 6.35 -4.91
C LEU A 168 25.64 6.78 -5.31
N SER A 169 26.15 6.28 -6.44
CA SER A 169 27.47 6.61 -6.97
C SER A 169 27.46 7.63 -8.11
N GLU A 170 26.27 8.08 -8.52
CA GLU A 170 26.06 9.19 -9.48
C GLU A 170 26.35 10.55 -8.82
#